data_AF-A0A9P7UP35-F1
#
_entry.id   AF-A0A9P7UP35-F1
#
_cell.length_a   1.000
_cell.length_b   1.000
_cell.length_c   1.000
_cell.angle_alpha   90.00
_cell.angle_beta   90.00
_cell.angle_gamma   90.00
#
_symmetry.space_group_name_H-M   'P 1'
#
loop_
_entity.id
_entity.type
_entity.pdbx_description
1 polymer ?
#
loop_
_entity_poly.entity_id
_entity_poly.type
_entity_poly.pdbx_seq_one_letter_code
_entity_poly.pdbx_strand_id
1 'polypeptide(L)'
;MGSWILWPIAHGLLFLTGHQFDHKPPPQILCLIQAGLVYAFPPYMGVLNLGLLAHVYIVVRASINRCRPPIQLPWTFVFLPTGIFLAMFFVVVLIGLKNPEMVVRTRPPMYCHMVDHTSFTVSAALSTLAIFSFIGIEVVLGIMLYRNWETYQYTCPVWGTSVLKMFAFSVVPVLVLVLSIVSAMNLDGYDFLALVAVHSMPLIAAIVFGVNKDIMRAWFCFVGRRIEPKNQDTSYMLAPMENPSPYVAGSNGQTEALLERDLHHDRA
;
A
#
# COMPACT_ATOMS: atom_id res chain seq x y z
N MET A 1 0.17 -3.03 5.78
CA MET A 1 -0.84 -2.83 6.86
C MET A 1 -0.19 -2.46 8.19
N GLY A 2 0.85 -3.15 8.66
CA GLY A 2 1.51 -2.82 9.94
C GLY A 2 2.06 -1.39 10.07
N SER A 3 2.40 -0.73 8.96
CA SER A 3 2.85 0.68 8.97
C SER A 3 1.84 1.65 9.56
N TRP A 4 0.53 1.41 9.36
CA TRP A 4 -0.54 2.29 9.87
C TRP A 4 -0.65 2.30 11.39
N ILE A 5 -0.08 1.30 12.07
CA ILE A 5 -0.03 1.23 13.53
C ILE A 5 1.07 2.14 14.09
N LEU A 6 2.16 2.33 13.34
CA LEU A 6 3.28 3.16 13.77
C LEU A 6 2.92 4.65 13.81
N TRP A 7 2.02 5.12 12.94
CA TRP A 7 1.56 6.50 12.93
C TRP A 7 0.89 6.97 14.22
N PRO A 8 -0.17 6.31 14.73
CA PRO A 8 -0.80 6.68 15.98
C PRO A 8 0.12 6.46 17.18
N ILE A 9 1.03 5.48 17.14
CA ILE A 9 2.04 5.31 18.19
C ILE A 9 2.99 6.52 18.23
N ALA A 10 3.46 6.98 17.06
CA ALA A 10 4.31 8.17 16.97
C ALA A 10 3.57 9.42 17.49
N HIS A 11 2.34 9.67 17.04
CA HIS A 11 1.56 10.83 17.49
C HIS A 11 1.14 10.72 18.96
N GLY A 12 0.91 9.51 19.45
CA GLY A 12 0.49 9.20 20.82
C GLY A 12 1.65 9.04 21.81
N LEU A 13 2.92 9.24 21.43
CA LEU A 13 4.06 8.97 22.31
C LEU A 13 4.00 9.77 23.63
N LEU A 14 3.59 11.04 23.59
CA LEU A 14 3.38 11.83 24.82
C LEU A 14 2.19 11.33 25.64
N PHE A 15 1.14 10.84 24.99
CA PHE A 15 0.00 10.25 25.67
C PHE A 15 0.41 8.99 26.42
N LEU A 16 1.13 8.08 25.74
CA LEU A 16 1.59 6.81 26.30
C LEU A 16 2.58 6.99 27.46
N THR A 17 3.34 8.08 27.48
CA THR A 17 4.28 8.39 28.56
C THR A 17 3.68 9.26 29.66
N GLY A 18 2.42 9.67 29.56
CA GLY A 18 1.73 10.48 30.58
C GLY A 18 2.01 11.99 30.53
N HIS A 19 2.87 12.47 29.61
CA HIS A 19 3.30 13.87 29.56
C HIS A 19 2.35 14.79 28.76
N GLN A 20 1.21 14.27 28.27
CA GLN A 20 0.27 15.05 27.46
C GLN A 20 -0.41 16.17 28.27
N PHE A 21 -0.74 15.96 29.54
CA PHE A 21 -1.49 16.95 30.34
C PHE A 21 -0.63 17.70 31.36
N ASP A 22 0.65 17.35 31.45
CA ASP A 22 1.58 18.03 32.34
C ASP A 22 1.77 19.49 31.94
N HIS A 23 1.75 20.36 32.95
CA HIS A 23 2.07 21.79 32.79
C HIS A 23 3.56 22.01 32.55
N LYS A 24 4.40 21.04 32.93
CA LYS A 24 5.84 21.06 32.68
C LYS A 24 6.12 20.67 31.22
N PRO A 25 7.15 21.26 30.58
CA PRO A 25 7.56 20.83 29.26
C PRO A 25 7.96 19.34 29.29
N PRO A 26 7.59 18.56 28.26
CA PRO A 26 7.97 17.15 28.19
C PRO A 26 9.50 17.01 28.12
N PRO A 27 10.06 15.85 28.51
CA PRO A 27 11.47 15.60 28.34
C PRO A 27 11.89 15.79 26.87
N GLN A 28 12.96 16.54 26.66
CA GLN A 28 13.37 16.98 25.34
C GLN A 28 13.65 15.82 24.38
N ILE A 29 14.25 14.74 24.87
CA ILE A 29 14.55 13.54 24.08
C ILE A 29 13.26 12.87 23.60
N LEU A 30 12.22 12.79 24.44
CA LEU A 30 10.91 12.24 24.06
C LEU A 30 10.26 13.08 22.96
N CYS A 31 10.32 14.40 23.11
CA CYS A 31 9.78 15.36 22.15
C CYS A 31 10.52 15.29 20.80
N LEU A 32 11.85 15.14 20.84
CA LEU A 32 12.70 14.99 19.65
C LEU A 32 12.45 13.67 18.93
N ILE A 33 12.36 12.55 19.65
CA ILE A 33 12.03 11.25 19.05
C ILE A 33 10.65 11.31 18.41
N GLN A 34 9.66 11.92 19.08
CA GLN A 34 8.33 12.09 18.52
C GLN A 34 8.37 12.89 17.21
N ALA A 35 9.02 14.06 17.22
CA ALA A 35 9.17 14.88 16.03
C ALA A 35 9.85 14.09 14.89
N GLY A 36 10.94 13.39 15.19
CA GLY A 36 11.64 12.52 14.22
C GLY A 36 10.72 11.48 13.57
N LEU A 37 9.92 10.78 14.37
CA LEU A 37 8.95 9.80 13.85
C LEU A 37 7.88 10.45 12.98
N VAL A 38 7.35 11.61 13.40
CA VAL A 38 6.31 12.34 12.67
C VAL A 38 6.81 12.82 11.31
N TYR A 39 8.02 13.39 11.22
CA TYR A 39 8.59 13.87 9.95
C TYR A 39 9.10 12.74 9.04
N ALA A 40 9.55 11.61 9.59
CA ALA A 40 10.03 10.48 8.79
C ALA A 40 8.90 9.67 8.14
N PHE A 41 7.69 9.72 8.70
CA PHE A 41 6.60 8.84 8.29
C PHE A 41 5.96 9.20 6.93
N PRO A 42 5.71 10.48 6.57
CA PRO A 42 5.15 10.83 5.27
C PRO A 42 5.95 10.27 4.07
N PRO A 43 7.29 10.47 3.97
CA PRO A 43 8.05 9.91 2.86
C PRO A 43 8.12 8.38 2.91
N TYR A 44 8.22 7.79 4.10
CA TYR A 44 8.14 6.34 4.29
C TYR A 44 6.86 5.73 3.72
N MET A 45 5.71 6.32 4.04
CA MET A 45 4.41 5.88 3.53
C MET A 45 4.27 6.08 2.03
N GLY A 46 4.77 7.21 1.51
CA GLY A 46 4.80 7.47 0.07
C GLY A 46 5.52 6.36 -0.68
N VAL A 47 6.74 6.01 -0.26
CA VAL A 47 7.53 4.96 -0.92
C VAL A 47 6.96 3.56 -0.69
N LEU A 48 6.41 3.28 0.49
CA LEU A 48 5.74 2.01 0.77
C LEU A 48 4.53 1.79 -0.15
N ASN A 49 3.69 2.81 -0.31
CA ASN A 49 2.53 2.76 -1.20
C ASN A 49 2.95 2.65 -2.67
N LEU A 50 4.01 3.36 -3.07
CA LEU A 50 4.57 3.26 -4.42
C LEU A 50 5.09 1.85 -4.71
N GLY A 51 5.79 1.22 -3.75
CA GLY A 51 6.26 -0.15 -3.87
C GLY A 51 5.11 -1.16 -3.99
N LEU A 52 4.05 -0.98 -3.19
CA LEU A 52 2.85 -1.80 -3.29
C LEU A 52 2.16 -1.63 -4.66
N LEU A 53 2.00 -0.40 -5.13
CA LEU A 53 1.39 -0.11 -6.42
C LEU A 53 2.23 -0.64 -7.59
N ALA A 54 3.55 -0.53 -7.52
CA ALA A 54 4.47 -1.11 -8.49
C ALA A 54 4.35 -2.64 -8.52
N HIS A 55 4.25 -3.30 -7.37
CA HIS A 55 4.03 -4.74 -7.30
C HIS A 55 2.70 -5.13 -7.95
N VAL A 56 1.60 -4.46 -7.61
CA VAL A 56 0.28 -4.68 -8.23
C VAL A 56 0.37 -4.48 -9.74
N TYR A 57 1.01 -3.40 -10.20
CA TYR A 57 1.21 -3.14 -11.62
C TYR A 57 1.93 -4.28 -12.33
N ILE A 58 3.04 -4.78 -11.78
CA ILE A 58 3.80 -5.90 -12.34
C ILE A 58 2.93 -7.16 -12.43
N VAL A 59 2.17 -7.46 -11.37
CA VAL A 59 1.33 -8.66 -11.33
C VAL A 59 0.16 -8.57 -12.30
N VAL A 60 -0.53 -7.43 -12.39
CA VAL A 60 -1.62 -7.22 -13.37
C VAL A 60 -1.06 -7.30 -14.79
N ARG A 61 0.10 -6.70 -15.05
CA ARG A 61 0.76 -6.78 -16.36
C ARG A 61 1.15 -8.22 -16.72
N ALA A 62 1.68 -8.98 -15.77
CA ALA A 62 2.00 -10.39 -15.97
C ALA A 62 0.73 -11.21 -16.26
N SER A 63 -0.36 -10.95 -15.54
CA SER A 63 -1.66 -11.60 -15.74
C SER A 63 -2.22 -11.33 -17.14
N ILE A 64 -2.14 -10.09 -17.64
CA ILE A 64 -2.60 -9.74 -18.99
C ILE A 64 -1.77 -10.45 -20.04
N ASN A 65 -0.44 -10.48 -19.86
CA ASN A 65 0.48 -11.14 -20.79
C ASN A 65 0.49 -12.68 -20.66
N ARG A 66 -0.35 -13.26 -19.81
CA ARG A 66 -0.37 -14.70 -19.48
C ARG A 66 0.99 -15.24 -18.99
N CYS A 67 1.84 -14.35 -18.46
CA CYS A 67 3.10 -14.71 -17.85
C CYS A 67 2.87 -15.07 -16.38
N ARG A 68 3.59 -16.07 -15.87
CA ARG A 68 3.59 -16.32 -14.42
C ARG A 68 4.17 -15.10 -13.71
N PRO A 69 3.46 -14.49 -12.75
CA PRO A 69 4.01 -13.38 -12.01
C PRO A 69 5.24 -13.86 -11.24
N PRO A 70 6.30 -13.04 -11.14
CA PRO A 70 7.39 -13.35 -10.24
C PRO A 70 6.83 -13.40 -8.80
N ILE A 71 6.85 -14.59 -8.19
CA ILE A 71 6.38 -14.82 -6.82
C ILE A 71 7.27 -14.09 -5.80
N GLN A 72 8.53 -13.83 -6.17
CA GLN A 72 9.47 -13.17 -5.28
C GLN A 72 9.25 -11.67 -5.30
N LEU A 73 8.73 -11.14 -4.19
CA LEU A 73 8.76 -9.71 -3.92
C LEU A 73 10.24 -9.29 -3.86
N PRO A 74 10.72 -8.41 -4.75
CA PRO A 74 12.12 -8.04 -4.70
C PRO A 74 12.38 -7.33 -3.37
N TRP A 75 13.44 -7.78 -2.69
CA TRP A 75 13.89 -7.24 -1.40
C TRP A 75 14.00 -5.71 -1.40
N THR A 76 14.24 -5.11 -2.56
CA THR A 76 14.21 -3.67 -2.80
C THR A 76 12.94 -3.00 -2.26
N PHE A 77 11.75 -3.57 -2.46
CA PHE A 77 10.51 -2.96 -1.95
C PHE A 77 10.37 -2.99 -0.43
N VAL A 78 11.13 -3.86 0.24
CA VAL A 78 11.14 -3.96 1.70
C VAL A 78 12.20 -3.03 2.29
N PHE A 79 13.42 -3.05 1.75
CA PHE A 79 14.53 -2.27 2.30
C PHE A 79 14.45 -0.78 1.95
N LEU A 80 13.91 -0.42 0.77
CA LEU A 80 13.87 0.97 0.32
C LEU A 80 13.02 1.88 1.23
N PRO A 81 11.77 1.54 1.60
CA PRO A 81 11.00 2.35 2.53
C PRO A 81 11.69 2.48 3.90
N THR A 82 12.19 1.38 4.45
CA THR A 82 12.88 1.38 5.75
C THR A 82 14.14 2.24 5.73
N GLY A 83 14.91 2.21 4.64
CA GLY A 83 16.08 3.07 4.46
C GLY A 83 15.72 4.56 4.48
N ILE A 84 14.67 4.96 3.75
CA ILE A 84 14.19 6.35 3.72
C ILE A 84 13.67 6.79 5.09
N PHE A 85 12.94 5.92 5.78
CA PHE A 85 12.46 6.18 7.13
C PHE A 85 13.60 6.45 8.10
N LEU A 86 14.59 5.55 8.16
CA LEU A 86 15.74 5.69 9.05
C LEU A 86 16.55 6.95 8.70
N ALA A 87 16.81 7.19 7.42
CA ALA A 87 17.54 8.38 6.98
C ALA A 87 16.85 9.67 7.44
N MET A 88 15.54 9.80 7.21
CA MET A 88 14.78 10.98 7.65
C MET A 88 14.73 11.13 9.17
N PHE A 89 14.54 10.02 9.89
CA PHE A 89 14.55 10.01 11.35
C PHE A 89 15.89 10.52 11.89
N PHE A 90 17.01 10.00 11.40
CA PHE A 90 18.34 10.43 11.84
C PHE A 90 18.64 11.89 11.47
N VAL A 91 18.24 12.36 10.28
CA VAL A 91 18.40 13.77 9.90
C VAL A 91 17.71 14.69 10.91
N VAL A 92 16.45 14.41 11.24
CA VAL A 92 15.67 15.21 12.21
C VAL A 92 16.28 15.15 13.60
N VAL A 93 16.65 13.96 14.08
CA VAL A 93 17.28 13.80 15.40
C VAL A 93 18.61 14.54 15.47
N LEU A 94 19.47 14.45 14.44
CA LEU A 94 20.76 15.13 14.42
C LEU A 94 20.61 16.66 14.39
N ILE A 95 19.62 17.19 13.66
CA ILE A 95 19.32 18.63 13.64
C ILE A 95 18.80 19.09 15.00
N GLY A 96 17.88 18.34 15.61
CA GLY A 96 17.30 18.69 16.91
C GLY A 96 18.25 18.49 18.10
N LEU A 97 19.22 17.59 18.01
CA LEU A 97 20.30 17.47 19.00
C LEU A 97 21.28 18.65 18.93
N LYS A 98 21.50 19.23 17.75
CA LYS A 98 22.35 20.41 17.57
C LYS A 98 21.66 21.70 18.01
N ASN A 99 20.35 21.80 17.83
CA ASN A 99 19.54 22.99 18.13
C ASN A 99 18.36 22.63 19.05
N PRO A 100 18.62 22.36 20.34
CA PRO A 100 17.61 21.91 21.30
C PRO A 100 16.39 22.83 21.40
N GLU A 101 16.58 24.14 21.26
CA GLU A 101 15.57 25.19 21.32
C GLU A 101 14.55 25.15 20.17
N MET A 102 14.87 24.46 19.07
CA MET A 102 14.01 24.37 17.89
C MET A 102 12.88 23.35 18.05
N VAL A 103 12.94 22.51 19.09
CA VAL A 103 11.94 21.48 19.37
C VAL A 103 10.92 22.08 20.34
N VAL A 104 9.78 22.51 19.80
CA VAL A 104 8.73 23.13 20.60
C VAL A 104 7.45 22.30 20.58
N ARG A 105 6.75 22.33 21.70
CA ARG A 105 5.43 21.72 21.82
C ARG A 105 4.38 22.75 21.44
N THR A 106 3.59 22.47 20.41
CA THR A 106 2.43 23.32 20.08
C THR A 106 1.34 23.10 21.11
N ARG A 107 0.59 24.16 21.43
CA ARG A 107 -0.66 24.08 22.19
C ARG A 107 -1.80 24.53 21.28
N PRO A 108 -2.91 23.81 21.27
CA PRO A 108 -3.11 22.57 20.48
C PRO A 108 -2.67 22.72 19.01
N PRO A 109 -2.16 21.67 18.35
CA PRO A 109 -2.21 20.23 18.72
C PRO A 109 -1.12 19.74 19.69
N MET A 110 -1.42 18.66 20.44
CA MET A 110 -0.60 18.10 21.55
C MET A 110 0.59 17.24 21.10
N TYR A 111 1.31 17.62 20.03
CA TYR A 111 2.52 16.92 19.59
C TYR A 111 3.70 17.89 19.50
N CYS A 112 4.90 17.30 19.49
CA CYS A 112 6.15 18.01 19.29
C CYS A 112 6.44 18.19 17.81
N HIS A 113 6.73 19.42 17.41
CA HIS A 113 7.18 19.75 16.06
C HIS A 113 8.51 20.49 16.12
N MET A 114 9.22 20.51 15.00
CA MET A 114 10.39 21.36 14.87
C MET A 114 9.98 22.65 14.18
N VAL A 115 10.43 23.78 14.72
CA VAL A 115 10.24 25.10 14.11
C VAL A 115 11.10 25.25 12.85
N ASP A 116 12.10 24.39 12.68
CA ASP A 116 12.99 24.40 11.52
C ASP A 116 12.23 24.08 10.22
N HIS A 117 12.26 25.04 9.28
CA HIS A 117 11.70 24.88 7.95
C HIS A 117 12.42 23.79 7.14
N THR A 118 13.72 23.58 7.37
CA THR A 118 14.54 22.67 6.54
C THR A 118 13.99 21.24 6.60
N SER A 119 13.76 20.73 7.81
CA SER A 119 13.27 19.36 8.02
C SER A 119 11.88 19.14 7.45
N PHE A 120 11.01 20.15 7.60
CA PHE A 120 9.68 20.14 7.01
C PHE A 120 9.76 20.14 5.47
N THR A 121 10.54 21.05 4.87
CA THR A 121 10.68 21.18 3.41
C THR A 121 11.24 19.90 2.78
N VAL A 122 12.24 19.27 3.39
CA VAL A 122 12.81 18.01 2.88
C VAL A 122 11.77 16.87 2.92
N SER A 123 11.08 16.71 4.06
CA SER A 123 10.03 15.68 4.20
C SER A 123 8.87 15.91 3.22
N ALA A 124 8.42 17.16 3.09
CA ALA A 124 7.38 17.55 2.16
C ALA A 124 7.80 17.28 0.72
N ALA A 125 9.00 17.70 0.30
CA ALA A 125 9.50 17.49 -1.06
C ALA A 125 9.56 15.99 -1.44
N LEU A 126 10.11 15.14 -0.57
CA LEU A 126 10.16 13.69 -0.78
C LEU A 126 8.75 13.07 -0.86
N SER A 127 7.85 13.51 0.01
CA SER A 127 6.46 13.03 0.02
C SER A 127 5.72 13.43 -1.24
N THR A 128 5.89 14.67 -1.69
CA THR A 128 5.31 15.20 -2.92
C THR A 128 5.79 14.41 -4.15
N LEU A 129 7.11 14.15 -4.25
CA LEU A 129 7.66 13.32 -5.33
C LEU A 129 7.08 11.90 -5.33
N ALA A 130 6.92 11.29 -4.15
CA ALA A 130 6.30 9.98 -4.02
C ALA A 130 4.82 9.99 -4.45
N ILE A 131 4.06 11.02 -4.09
CA ILE A 131 2.66 11.18 -4.49
C ILE A 131 2.52 11.35 -6.01
N PHE A 132 3.35 12.19 -6.65
CA PHE A 132 3.32 12.33 -8.11
C PHE A 132 3.66 11.03 -8.82
N SER A 133 4.67 10.30 -8.33
CA SER A 133 5.03 8.97 -8.87
C SER A 133 3.88 7.97 -8.70
N PHE A 134 3.21 8.00 -7.54
CA PHE A 134 2.06 7.15 -7.24
C PHE A 134 0.90 7.41 -8.21
N ILE A 135 0.50 8.67 -8.37
CA ILE A 135 -0.56 9.06 -9.31
C ILE A 135 -0.21 8.63 -10.75
N GLY A 136 1.05 8.81 -11.16
CA GLY A 136 1.50 8.39 -12.48
C GLY A 136 1.33 6.89 -12.74
N ILE A 137 1.78 6.04 -11.82
CA ILE A 137 1.61 4.58 -11.96
C ILE A 137 0.13 4.20 -11.88
N GLU A 138 -0.65 4.88 -11.04
CA GLU A 138 -2.08 4.63 -10.89
C GLU A 138 -2.86 4.93 -12.18
N VAL A 139 -2.57 6.06 -12.84
CA VAL A 139 -3.17 6.39 -14.14
C VAL A 139 -2.80 5.34 -15.18
N VAL A 140 -1.54 4.91 -15.25
CA VAL A 140 -1.09 3.85 -16.17
C VAL A 140 -1.82 2.53 -15.88
N LEU A 141 -1.97 2.16 -14.60
CA LEU A 141 -2.70 0.97 -14.19
C LEU A 141 -4.18 1.07 -14.57
N GLY A 142 -4.80 2.22 -14.38
CA GLY A 142 -6.19 2.49 -14.75
C GLY A 142 -6.42 2.39 -16.26
N ILE A 143 -5.56 2.99 -17.08
CA ILE A 143 -5.60 2.87 -18.54
C ILE A 143 -5.42 1.41 -18.96
N MET A 144 -4.46 0.71 -18.37
CA MET A 144 -4.21 -0.70 -18.70
C MET A 144 -5.41 -1.58 -18.36
N LEU A 145 -6.05 -1.33 -17.22
CA LEU A 145 -7.23 -2.07 -16.78
C LEU A 145 -8.45 -1.74 -17.64
N TYR A 146 -8.67 -0.47 -17.99
CA TYR A 146 -9.75 -0.03 -18.85
C TYR A 146 -9.65 -0.65 -20.25
N ARG A 147 -8.45 -0.64 -20.84
CA ARG A 147 -8.21 -1.23 -22.17
C ARG A 147 -8.37 -2.76 -22.22
N ASN A 148 -8.13 -3.46 -21.11
CA ASN A 148 -8.17 -4.92 -21.02
C ASN A 148 -9.32 -5.42 -20.12
N TRP A 149 -10.36 -4.60 -19.95
CA TRP A 149 -11.42 -4.86 -18.97
C TRP A 149 -12.14 -6.19 -19.23
N GLU A 150 -12.40 -6.51 -20.49
CA GLU A 150 -13.08 -7.75 -20.89
C GLU A 150 -12.26 -8.98 -20.48
N THR A 151 -10.96 -9.02 -20.82
CA THR A 151 -10.06 -10.10 -20.41
C THR A 151 -9.93 -10.22 -18.89
N TYR A 152 -9.96 -9.07 -18.19
CA TYR A 152 -9.83 -9.02 -16.75
C TYR A 152 -11.06 -9.60 -16.02
N GLN A 153 -12.27 -9.30 -16.49
CA GLN A 153 -13.51 -9.79 -15.88
C GLN A 153 -13.60 -11.32 -15.84
N TYR A 154 -13.14 -12.00 -16.90
CA TYR A 154 -13.21 -13.47 -16.98
C TYR A 154 -12.11 -14.17 -16.17
N THR A 155 -10.93 -13.56 -16.04
CA THR A 155 -9.75 -14.28 -15.53
C THR A 155 -9.67 -14.23 -14.00
N CYS A 156 -10.04 -13.12 -13.35
CA CYS A 156 -9.81 -12.93 -11.90
C CYS A 156 -10.80 -11.94 -11.24
N PRO A 157 -12.06 -12.34 -10.96
CA PRO A 157 -13.05 -11.45 -10.33
C PRO A 157 -12.66 -10.97 -8.92
N VAL A 158 -11.85 -11.76 -8.19
CA VAL A 158 -11.40 -11.42 -6.82
C VAL A 158 -10.52 -10.16 -6.82
N TRP A 159 -9.72 -9.96 -7.86
CA TRP A 159 -8.73 -8.89 -7.94
C TRP A 159 -9.39 -7.54 -8.25
N GLY A 160 -10.51 -7.54 -8.98
CA GLY A 160 -11.23 -6.31 -9.35
C GLY A 160 -11.67 -5.49 -8.14
N THR A 161 -12.13 -6.17 -7.09
CA THR A 161 -12.54 -5.49 -5.85
C THR A 161 -11.37 -4.85 -5.10
N SER A 162 -10.18 -5.47 -5.14
CA SER A 162 -8.97 -4.94 -4.49
C SER A 162 -8.42 -3.73 -5.22
N VAL A 163 -8.41 -3.78 -6.55
CA VAL A 163 -7.96 -2.67 -7.40
C VAL A 163 -8.90 -1.47 -7.28
N LEU A 164 -10.22 -1.69 -7.30
CA LEU A 164 -11.20 -0.61 -7.10
C LEU A 164 -11.02 0.09 -5.73
N LYS A 165 -10.71 -0.67 -4.68
CA LYS A 165 -10.43 -0.10 -3.35
C LYS A 165 -9.15 0.72 -3.34
N MET A 166 -8.15 0.32 -4.11
CA MET A 166 -6.92 1.08 -4.26
C MET A 166 -7.19 2.45 -4.91
N PHE A 167 -8.01 2.48 -5.97
CA PHE A 167 -8.46 3.73 -6.60
C PHE A 167 -9.36 4.58 -5.68
N ALA A 168 -10.22 3.97 -4.88
CA ALA A 168 -11.01 4.72 -3.89
C ALA A 168 -10.12 5.34 -2.81
N PHE A 169 -9.07 4.63 -2.41
CA PHE A 169 -8.13 5.10 -1.40
C PHE A 169 -7.23 6.22 -1.90
N SER A 170 -6.87 6.25 -3.18
CA SER A 170 -6.00 7.29 -3.77
C SER A 170 -6.63 8.68 -3.85
N VAL A 171 -7.96 8.75 -3.91
CA VAL A 171 -8.70 10.02 -3.86
C VAL A 171 -8.37 10.78 -2.58
N VAL A 172 -8.16 10.09 -1.46
CA VAL A 172 -7.95 10.71 -0.14
C VAL A 172 -6.60 11.48 -0.08
N PRO A 173 -5.44 10.90 -0.43
CA PRO A 173 -4.19 11.66 -0.54
C PRO A 173 -4.25 12.84 -1.51
N VAL A 174 -4.95 12.72 -2.63
CA VAL A 174 -5.11 13.83 -3.60
C VAL A 174 -5.90 14.97 -2.96
N LEU A 175 -7.01 14.66 -2.29
CA LEU A 175 -7.78 15.65 -1.55
C LEU A 175 -6.94 16.32 -0.46
N VAL A 176 -6.18 15.56 0.31
CA VAL A 176 -5.27 16.12 1.33
C VAL A 176 -4.23 17.03 0.68
N LEU A 177 -3.61 16.64 -0.42
CA LEU A 177 -2.64 17.46 -1.14
C LEU A 177 -3.27 18.78 -1.61
N VAL A 178 -4.46 18.73 -2.20
CA VAL A 178 -5.20 19.92 -2.65
C VAL A 178 -5.51 20.83 -1.45
N LEU A 179 -6.01 20.26 -0.35
CA LEU A 179 -6.29 21.02 0.88
C LEU A 179 -5.01 21.64 1.46
N SER A 180 -3.88 20.93 1.43
CA SER A 180 -2.59 21.45 1.87
C SER A 180 -2.11 22.61 0.99
N ILE A 181 -2.26 22.51 -0.33
CA ILE A 181 -1.91 23.61 -1.26
C ILE A 181 -2.81 24.82 -1.02
N VAL A 182 -4.12 24.62 -0.92
CA VAL A 182 -5.09 25.70 -0.64
C VAL A 182 -4.80 26.35 0.71
N SER A 183 -4.49 25.57 1.74
CA SER A 183 -4.11 26.08 3.07
C SER A 183 -2.79 26.85 3.03
N ALA A 184 -1.82 26.41 2.22
CA ALA A 184 -0.57 27.14 2.05
C ALA A 184 -0.75 28.48 1.32
N MET A 185 -1.79 28.60 0.49
CA MET A 185 -2.14 29.84 -0.22
C MET A 185 -3.01 30.78 0.62
N ASN A 186 -3.84 30.25 1.51
CA ASN A 186 -4.73 31.01 2.38
C ASN A 186 -4.20 31.02 3.82
N LEU A 187 -3.51 32.11 4.19
CA LEU A 187 -2.78 32.24 5.45
C LEU A 187 -3.62 32.16 6.73
N ASP A 188 -4.95 32.28 6.67
CA ASP A 188 -5.80 32.39 7.87
C ASP A 188 -7.01 31.45 7.80
N GLY A 189 -6.92 30.25 8.39
CA GLY A 189 -8.11 29.51 8.87
C GLY A 189 -8.31 28.04 8.45
N TYR A 190 -7.46 27.45 7.59
CA TYR A 190 -7.66 26.08 7.09
C TYR A 190 -6.88 24.98 7.83
N ASP A 191 -6.02 25.34 8.79
CA ASP A 191 -5.18 24.40 9.53
C ASP A 191 -5.99 23.30 10.25
N PHE A 192 -7.16 23.65 10.79
CA PHE A 192 -7.99 22.69 11.51
C PHE A 192 -8.55 21.60 10.59
N LEU A 193 -9.03 21.96 9.39
CA LEU A 193 -9.62 21.00 8.46
C LEU A 193 -8.55 20.05 7.90
N ALA A 194 -7.37 20.57 7.56
CA ALA A 194 -6.24 19.76 7.14
C ALA A 194 -5.81 18.79 8.24
N LEU A 195 -5.76 19.25 9.49
CA LEU A 195 -5.41 18.43 10.65
C LEU A 195 -6.44 17.31 10.88
N VAL A 196 -7.73 17.61 10.83
CA VAL A 196 -8.82 16.62 10.96
C VAL A 196 -8.76 15.60 9.82
N ALA A 197 -8.52 16.04 8.59
CA ALA A 197 -8.38 15.16 7.43
C ALA A 197 -7.21 14.18 7.63
N VAL A 198 -6.04 14.67 8.07
CA VAL A 198 -4.87 13.82 8.32
C VAL A 198 -5.13 12.81 9.44
N HIS A 199 -5.78 13.20 10.53
CA HIS A 199 -6.09 12.28 11.64
C HIS A 199 -7.23 11.30 11.33
N SER A 200 -8.12 11.61 10.39
CA SER A 200 -9.17 10.68 9.96
C SER A 200 -8.67 9.61 8.99
N MET A 201 -7.47 9.75 8.41
CA MET A 201 -6.93 8.80 7.45
C MET A 201 -6.90 7.33 7.92
N PRO A 202 -6.47 7.00 9.15
CA PRO A 202 -6.47 5.62 9.62
C PRO A 202 -7.89 5.03 9.72
N LEU A 203 -8.88 5.85 10.08
CA LEU A 203 -10.28 5.43 10.14
C LEU A 203 -10.83 5.14 8.74
N ILE A 204 -10.56 6.04 7.79
CA ILE A 204 -10.96 5.85 6.38
C ILE A 204 -10.28 4.60 5.81
N ALA A 205 -8.98 4.43 6.05
CA ALA A 205 -8.26 3.23 5.65
C ALA A 205 -8.87 1.96 6.26
N ALA A 206 -9.18 1.97 7.56
CA ALA A 206 -9.80 0.84 8.23
C ALA A 206 -11.18 0.50 7.63
N ILE A 207 -11.96 1.50 7.23
CA ILE A 207 -13.25 1.28 6.56
C ILE A 207 -13.03 0.70 5.15
N VAL A 208 -12.17 1.32 4.33
CA VAL A 208 -11.92 0.89 2.95
C VAL A 208 -11.36 -0.55 2.89
N PHE A 209 -10.40 -0.87 3.74
CA PHE A 209 -9.76 -2.20 3.78
C PHE A 209 -10.53 -3.22 4.63
N GLY A 210 -11.29 -2.77 5.64
CA GLY A 210 -12.08 -3.64 6.52
C GLY A 210 -13.33 -4.20 5.84
N VAL A 211 -13.90 -3.49 4.86
CA VAL A 211 -15.10 -3.93 4.10
C VAL A 211 -14.75 -4.98 3.02
N ASN A 212 -13.74 -5.83 3.27
CA ASN A 212 -13.49 -7.02 2.46
C ASN A 212 -14.40 -8.16 2.94
N LYS A 213 -15.19 -8.73 2.01
CA LYS A 213 -16.05 -9.90 2.30
C LYS A 213 -15.27 -11.05 2.92
N ASP A 214 -13.99 -11.19 2.58
CA ASP A 214 -13.12 -12.25 3.10
C ASP A 214 -12.77 -12.03 4.57
N ILE A 215 -12.49 -10.77 4.98
CA ILE A 215 -12.24 -10.43 6.39
C ILE A 215 -13.53 -10.58 7.19
N MET A 216 -14.65 -10.07 6.68
CA MET A 216 -15.96 -10.23 7.30
C MET A 216 -16.31 -11.71 7.47
N ARG A 217 -16.14 -12.55 6.45
CA ARG A 217 -16.36 -14.00 6.55
C ARG A 217 -15.44 -14.66 7.56
N ALA A 218 -14.14 -14.34 7.58
CA ALA A 218 -13.24 -14.89 8.58
C ALA A 218 -13.72 -14.53 9.99
N TRP A 219 -14.06 -13.26 10.23
CA TRP A 219 -14.54 -12.77 11.52
C TRP A 219 -15.86 -13.44 11.94
N PHE A 220 -16.85 -13.49 11.05
CA PHE A 220 -18.13 -14.16 11.31
C PHE A 220 -17.99 -15.69 11.42
N CYS A 221 -17.04 -16.33 10.72
CA CYS A 221 -16.77 -17.76 10.87
C CYS A 221 -16.06 -18.09 12.19
N PHE A 222 -15.20 -17.21 12.70
CA PHE A 222 -14.58 -17.37 14.03
C PHE A 222 -15.57 -17.11 15.16
N VAL A 223 -16.52 -16.19 14.98
CA VAL A 223 -17.58 -15.92 15.97
C VAL A 223 -18.73 -16.95 15.89
N GLY A 224 -18.99 -17.52 14.71
CA GLY A 224 -20.07 -18.48 14.47
C GLY A 224 -19.73 -19.95 14.67
N ARG A 225 -18.44 -20.32 14.76
CA ARG A 225 -18.04 -21.71 15.05
C ARG A 225 -17.75 -21.88 16.55
N ARG A 226 -18.75 -22.35 17.29
CA ARG A 226 -18.46 -23.31 18.36
C ARG A 226 -17.71 -24.46 17.69
N ILE A 227 -16.52 -24.76 18.19
CA ILE A 227 -15.72 -25.89 17.74
C ILE A 227 -16.53 -27.14 18.12
N GLU A 228 -17.27 -27.70 17.17
CA GLU A 228 -17.64 -29.10 17.23
C GLU A 228 -16.43 -29.86 16.66
N PRO A 229 -15.66 -30.59 17.48
CA PRO A 229 -14.54 -31.37 17.00
C PRO A 229 -15.10 -32.46 16.09
N LYS A 230 -15.04 -32.24 14.78
CA LYS A 230 -15.35 -33.29 13.82
C LYS A 230 -14.19 -34.27 13.85
N ASN A 231 -14.44 -35.42 14.47
CA ASN A 231 -13.56 -36.57 14.48
C ASN A 231 -13.14 -36.85 13.02
N GLN A 232 -11.88 -36.55 12.71
CA GLN A 232 -11.33 -36.70 11.37
C GLN A 232 -10.98 -38.17 11.20
N ASP A 233 -11.92 -38.94 10.67
CA ASP A 233 -11.65 -40.28 10.19
C ASP A 233 -10.60 -40.21 9.06
N THR A 234 -9.49 -40.84 9.36
CA THR A 234 -8.28 -41.08 8.58
C THR A 234 -8.58 -41.95 7.33
N SER A 235 -9.31 -41.43 6.34
CA SER A 235 -9.70 -42.20 5.15
C SER A 235 -9.22 -41.66 3.79
N TYR A 236 -8.37 -40.62 3.75
CA TYR A 236 -7.90 -40.03 2.47
C TYR A 236 -6.42 -40.29 2.14
N MET A 237 -5.69 -41.09 2.92
CA MET A 237 -4.26 -41.37 2.66
C MET A 237 -4.00 -42.53 1.67
N LEU A 238 -5.00 -43.01 0.94
CA LEU A 238 -4.81 -44.04 -0.09
C LEU A 238 -5.55 -43.68 -1.39
N ALA A 239 -5.21 -42.53 -1.98
CA ALA A 239 -5.33 -42.38 -3.42
C ALA A 239 -3.99 -42.82 -4.05
N PRO A 240 -3.94 -43.91 -4.83
CA PRO A 240 -2.74 -44.30 -5.55
C PRO A 240 -2.33 -43.16 -6.49
N MET A 241 -1.05 -42.80 -6.48
CA MET A 241 -0.48 -41.96 -7.52
C MET A 241 -0.62 -42.69 -8.85
N GLU A 242 -1.66 -42.34 -9.60
CA GLU A 242 -1.80 -42.75 -10.98
C GLU A 242 -0.76 -42.00 -11.81
N ASN A 243 0.10 -42.80 -12.43
CA ASN A 243 1.28 -42.44 -13.18
C ASN A 243 0.96 -41.36 -14.23
N PRO A 244 1.67 -40.22 -14.31
CA PRO A 244 1.53 -39.31 -15.42
C PRO A 244 2.03 -40.02 -16.69
N SER A 245 1.07 -40.29 -17.58
CA SER A 245 1.25 -40.81 -18.93
C SER A 245 2.38 -40.08 -19.68
N PRO A 246 3.20 -40.80 -20.47
CA PRO A 246 4.30 -40.19 -21.20
C PRO A 246 3.79 -39.20 -22.25
N TYR A 247 4.47 -38.06 -22.28
CA TYR A 247 4.54 -37.10 -23.38
C TYR A 247 4.26 -37.75 -24.75
N VAL A 248 3.07 -37.51 -25.29
CA VAL A 248 2.80 -37.67 -26.71
C VAL A 248 3.40 -36.45 -27.40
N ALA A 249 4.61 -36.64 -27.93
CA ALA A 249 5.21 -35.75 -28.91
C ALA A 249 4.29 -35.72 -30.14
N GLY A 250 3.50 -34.65 -30.26
CA GLY A 250 2.71 -34.33 -31.44
C GLY A 250 3.64 -34.08 -32.63
N SER A 251 3.78 -35.10 -33.46
CA SER A 251 4.42 -35.09 -34.76
C SER A 251 3.67 -34.18 -35.73
N ASN A 252 4.38 -33.18 -36.24
CA ASN A 252 4.07 -32.34 -37.41
C ASN A 252 3.71 -33.18 -38.65
N GLY A 253 2.45 -33.56 -38.85
CA GLY A 253 2.10 -34.41 -40.01
C GLY A 253 0.71 -34.23 -40.63
N GLN A 254 -0.06 -33.21 -40.27
CA GLN A 254 -1.47 -33.09 -40.74
C GLN A 254 -1.78 -31.87 -41.60
N THR A 255 -0.78 -31.06 -41.96
CA THR A 255 -0.99 -29.86 -42.80
C THR A 255 -0.63 -30.05 -44.28
N GLU A 256 -0.13 -31.22 -44.70
CA GLU A 256 0.13 -31.49 -46.13
C GLU A 256 -1.00 -32.27 -46.85
N ALA A 257 -1.88 -32.97 -46.13
CA ALA A 257 -2.94 -33.76 -46.77
C ALA A 257 -4.18 -32.97 -47.21
N LEU A 258 -4.28 -31.68 -46.87
CA LEU A 258 -5.39 -30.81 -47.27
C LEU A 258 -5.06 -29.91 -48.48
N LEU A 259 -3.78 -29.75 -48.83
CA LEU A 259 -3.41 -28.96 -50.01
C LEU A 259 -3.38 -29.78 -51.32
N GLU A 260 -3.30 -31.11 -51.24
CA GLU A 260 -3.25 -31.98 -52.42
C GLU A 260 -4.64 -32.34 -52.98
N ARG A 261 -5.72 -32.07 -52.22
CA ARG A 261 -7.10 -32.35 -52.68
C ARG A 261 -7.69 -31.27 -53.58
N ASP A 262 -7.21 -30.04 -53.50
CA ASP A 262 -7.73 -28.93 -54.32
C ASP A 262 -7.11 -28.85 -55.72
N LEU A 263 -5.96 -29.50 -55.95
CA LEU A 263 -5.28 -29.50 -57.25
C LEU A 263 -5.84 -30.51 -58.26
N HIS A 264 -6.74 -31.40 -57.85
CA HIS A 264 -7.32 -32.42 -58.73
C HIS A 264 -8.76 -32.13 -59.20
N HIS A 265 -9.38 -31.02 -58.77
CA HIS A 265 -10.75 -30.69 -59.17
C HIS A 265 -10.86 -29.73 -60.38
N ASP A 266 -9.74 -29.21 -60.89
CA ASP A 266 -9.71 -28.28 -62.05
C ASP A 266 -9.29 -28.95 -63.39
N ARG A 267 -9.29 -30.29 -63.47
CA ARG A 267 -9.12 -31.02 -64.74
C ARG A 267 -10.20 -32.06 -64.94
N ALA A 268 -11.42 -31.60 -65.18
CA ALA A 268 -12.48 -32.37 -65.86
C ALA A 268 -13.40 -31.42 -66.59
#